data_AF-A0A2N5I0D5-F1
#
_entry.id   AF-A0A2N5I0D5-F1
#
_cell.length_a   1.000
_cell.length_b   1.000
_cell.length_c   1.000
_cell.angle_alpha   90.00
_cell.angle_beta   90.00
_cell.angle_gamma   90.00
#
_symmetry.space_group_name_H-M   'P 1'
#
loop_
_entity.id
_entity.type
_entity.pdbx_description
1 polymer ?
#
loop_
_entity_poly.entity_id
_entity_poly.type
_entity_poly.pdbx_seq_one_letter_code
_entity_poly.pdbx_strand_id
1 'polypeptide(L)'
;MHRFFADFPYYSSSPWVEKYIIIEKKTISEKEVEFKVQLDLVDSTGSLGSDIALVGVVKKDDKWYVSRVAPGSKKTIGFWNTPDSINLRK
;
A
#
# COMPACT_ATOMS: atom_id res chain seq x y z
N MET A 1 -42.03 17.25 14.95
CA MET A 1 -41.05 16.26 15.44
C MET A 1 -40.36 15.65 14.21
N HIS A 2 -39.25 16.23 13.74
CA HIS A 2 -38.50 15.68 12.61
C HIS A 2 -37.22 15.06 13.16
N ARG A 3 -37.09 13.73 13.03
CA ARG A 3 -35.92 12.98 13.46
C ARG A 3 -34.79 13.24 12.47
N PHE A 4 -33.72 13.88 12.93
CA PHE A 4 -32.43 13.90 12.26
C PHE A 4 -31.80 12.52 12.43
N PHE A 5 -31.85 11.68 11.40
CA PHE A 5 -30.84 10.64 11.25
C PHE A 5 -29.65 11.33 10.60
N ALA A 6 -28.65 11.65 11.40
CA ALA A 6 -27.33 11.93 10.86
C ALA A 6 -26.81 10.61 10.30
N ASP A 7 -26.73 10.49 8.97
CA ASP A 7 -25.92 9.47 8.33
C ASP A 7 -24.47 9.74 8.72
N PHE A 8 -23.99 9.06 9.76
CA PHE A 8 -22.58 9.08 10.11
C PHE A 8 -21.82 8.48 8.92
N PRO A 9 -20.81 9.18 8.36
CA PRO A 9 -20.00 8.59 7.31
C PRO A 9 -19.35 7.32 7.86
N TYR A 10 -19.47 6.22 7.12
CA TYR A 10 -18.81 4.96 7.44
C TYR A 10 -17.31 5.22 7.67
N TYR A 11 -16.88 5.21 8.93
CA TYR A 11 -15.47 5.30 9.30
C TYR A 11 -14.83 3.97 8.91
N SER A 12 -14.29 3.91 7.69
CA SER A 12 -13.43 2.80 7.31
C SER A 12 -12.09 2.93 8.03
N SER A 13 -11.53 1.81 8.49
CA SER A 13 -10.20 1.78 9.09
C SER A 13 -9.11 2.06 8.05
N SER A 14 -7.88 2.32 8.53
CA SER A 14 -6.73 2.46 7.66
C SER A 14 -6.50 1.16 6.88
N PRO A 15 -6.28 1.23 5.55
CA PRO A 15 -5.99 0.04 4.74
C PRO A 15 -4.79 -0.75 5.25
N TRP A 16 -4.86 -2.08 5.18
CA TRP A 16 -3.71 -2.97 5.41
C TRP A 16 -3.54 -3.99 4.27
N VAL A 17 -2.35 -4.58 4.22
CA VAL A 17 -2.03 -5.65 3.26
C VAL A 17 -2.61 -6.96 3.77
N GLU A 18 -3.53 -7.55 3.01
CA GLU A 18 -4.04 -8.91 3.29
C GLU A 18 -3.11 -9.96 2.67
N LYS A 19 -2.67 -9.74 1.42
CA LYS A 19 -1.82 -10.66 0.66
C LYS A 19 -0.77 -9.90 -0.13
N TYR A 20 0.35 -10.56 -0.41
CA TYR A 20 1.39 -10.04 -1.29
C TYR A 20 1.94 -11.14 -2.21
N ILE A 21 2.38 -10.73 -3.40
CA ILE A 21 3.06 -11.58 -4.38
C ILE A 21 4.24 -10.80 -4.95
N ILE A 22 5.43 -11.41 -4.96
CA ILE A 22 6.59 -10.86 -5.70
C ILE A 22 6.39 -11.20 -7.18
N ILE A 23 6.18 -10.17 -8.00
CA ILE A 23 5.91 -10.34 -9.43
C ILE A 23 7.15 -10.09 -10.30
N GLU A 24 8.15 -9.38 -9.77
CA GLU A 24 9.41 -9.16 -10.46
C GLU A 24 10.56 -9.05 -9.46
N LYS A 25 11.72 -9.57 -9.83
CA LYS A 25 12.99 -9.40 -9.11
C LYS A 25 14.02 -8.88 -10.09
N LYS A 26 14.55 -7.70 -9.80
CA LYS A 26 15.63 -7.07 -10.56
C LYS A 26 16.89 -6.97 -9.69
N THR A 27 17.92 -7.72 -10.03
CA THR A 27 19.23 -7.59 -9.39
C THR A 27 19.92 -6.35 -9.93
N ILE A 28 20.21 -5.38 -9.04
CA ILE A 28 20.95 -4.17 -9.40
C ILE A 28 22.46 -4.43 -9.22
N SER A 29 22.83 -5.12 -8.13
CA SER A 29 24.19 -5.58 -7.86
C SER A 29 24.17 -6.82 -6.96
N GLU A 30 25.33 -7.40 -6.66
CA GLU A 30 25.43 -8.51 -5.68
C GLU A 30 24.90 -8.15 -4.28
N LYS A 31 24.87 -6.85 -3.96
CA LYS A 31 24.42 -6.34 -2.66
C LYS A 31 23.10 -5.57 -2.76
N GLU A 32 22.46 -5.51 -3.92
CA GLU A 32 21.26 -4.69 -4.11
C GLU A 32 20.27 -5.36 -5.07
N VAL A 33 19.03 -5.48 -4.61
CA VAL A 33 17.92 -6.08 -5.36
C VAL A 33 16.70 -5.20 -5.22
N GLU A 34 15.99 -4.98 -6.32
CA GLU A 34 14.68 -4.36 -6.33
C GLU A 34 13.62 -5.42 -6.62
N PHE A 35 12.56 -5.43 -5.82
CA PHE A 35 11.39 -6.27 -6.01
C PHE A 35 10.20 -5.43 -6.42
N LYS A 36 9.46 -5.90 -7.41
CA LYS A 36 8.11 -5.43 -7.69
C LYS A 36 7.14 -6.38 -7.00
N VAL A 37 6.33 -5.83 -6.10
CA VAL A 37 5.42 -6.58 -5.23
C VAL A 37 4.00 -6.12 -5.52
N GLN A 38 3.12 -7.05 -5.86
CA GLN A 38 1.68 -6.79 -5.87
C GLN A 38 1.15 -7.00 -4.45
N LEU A 39 0.34 -6.05 -3.98
CA LEU A 39 -0.28 -6.04 -2.66
C LEU A 39 -1.80 -6.02 -2.82
N ASP A 40 -2.49 -6.97 -2.21
CA ASP A 40 -3.95 -6.92 -2.11
C ASP A 40 -4.32 -6.22 -0.79
N LEU A 41 -5.09 -5.14 -0.92
CA LEU A 41 -5.45 -4.26 0.18
C LEU A 41 -6.89 -4.51 0.62
N VAL A 42 -7.09 -4.42 1.94
CA VAL A 42 -8.40 -4.48 2.58
C VAL A 42 -8.49 -3.41 3.67
N ASP A 43 -9.71 -3.05 4.02
CA ASP A 43 -10.04 -2.26 5.22
C ASP A 43 -11.18 -2.93 5.99
N SER A 44 -11.71 -2.26 7.02
CA SER A 44 -12.84 -2.79 7.82
C SER A 44 -14.13 -2.98 7.03
N THR A 45 -14.24 -2.43 5.82
CA THR A 45 -15.41 -2.53 4.94
C THR A 45 -15.24 -3.58 3.83
N GLY A 46 -14.02 -4.05 3.59
CA GLY A 46 -13.72 -5.15 2.69
C GLY A 46 -12.51 -4.88 1.78
N SER A 47 -12.53 -5.47 0.58
CA SER A 47 -11.41 -5.34 -0.36
C SER A 47 -11.36 -3.96 -1.02
N LEU A 48 -10.16 -3.40 -1.06
CA LEU A 48 -9.83 -2.16 -1.76
C LEU A 48 -9.17 -2.39 -3.12
N GLY A 49 -8.92 -3.65 -3.49
CA GLY A 49 -8.22 -4.05 -4.71
C GLY A 49 -6.71 -4.18 -4.51
N SER A 50 -5.98 -4.24 -5.62
CA SER A 50 -4.53 -4.46 -5.62
C SER A 50 -3.74 -3.21 -5.99
N ASP A 51 -2.58 -3.03 -5.36
CA ASP A 51 -1.59 -1.98 -5.69
C ASP A 51 -0.20 -2.60 -5.92
N ILE A 52 0.69 -1.86 -6.55
CA ILE A 52 2.08 -2.27 -6.79
C ILE A 52 3.02 -1.44 -5.92
N ALA A 53 3.89 -2.12 -5.19
CA ALA A 53 5.03 -1.54 -4.50
C ALA A 53 6.35 -1.93 -5.16
N LEU A 54 7.29 -0.98 -5.19
CA LEU A 54 8.71 -1.23 -5.45
C LEU A 54 9.44 -1.27 -4.11
N VAL A 55 10.11 -2.39 -3.83
CA VAL A 55 10.84 -2.63 -2.60
C VAL A 55 12.32 -2.83 -2.93
N GLY A 56 13.14 -1.86 -2.56
CA GLY A 56 14.59 -1.97 -2.63
C GLY A 56 15.13 -2.67 -1.37
N VAL A 57 15.99 -3.66 -1.55
CA VAL A 57 16.74 -4.29 -0.48
C VAL A 57 18.24 -4.20 -0.72
N VAL A 58 18.97 -3.98 0.36
CA VAL A 58 20.44 -3.91 0.36
C VAL A 58 21.01 -4.94 1.31
N LYS A 59 22.08 -5.61 0.89
CA LYS A 59 22.85 -6.53 1.71
C LYS A 59 23.94 -5.73 2.44
N LYS A 60 23.91 -5.75 3.77
CA LYS A 60 24.99 -5.25 4.63
C LYS A 60 25.48 -6.42 5.48
N ASP A 61 26.79 -6.67 5.42
CA ASP A 61 27.41 -7.89 5.94
C ASP A 61 26.72 -9.14 5.35
N ASP A 62 26.06 -9.94 6.17
CA ASP A 62 25.27 -11.12 5.77
C ASP A 62 23.75 -10.97 6.01
N LYS A 63 23.26 -9.74 6.14
CA LYS A 63 21.84 -9.46 6.36
C LYS A 63 21.28 -8.57 5.25
N TRP A 64 20.03 -8.86 4.86
CA TRP A 64 19.27 -8.03 3.93
C TRP A 64 18.41 -7.04 4.70
N TYR A 65 18.43 -5.79 4.27
CA TYR A 65 17.65 -4.70 4.84
C TYR A 65 16.80 -4.05 3.75
N VAL A 66 15.58 -3.68 4.08
CA VAL A 66 14.76 -2.84 3.21
C VAL A 66 15.38 -1.43 3.19
N SER A 67 15.81 -0.96 2.03
CA SER A 67 16.39 0.37 1.83
C SER A 67 15.36 1.37 1.29
N ARG A 68 14.36 0.89 0.55
CA ARG A 68 13.35 1.73 -0.11
C ARG A 68 12.02 1.00 -0.24
N VAL A 69 10.94 1.74 -0.05
CA VAL A 69 9.56 1.32 -0.36
C VAL A 69 8.90 2.48 -1.10
N ALA A 70 8.45 2.26 -2.34
CA ALA A 70 7.89 3.30 -3.20
C ALA A 70 6.71 2.76 -4.04
N PRO A 71 5.78 3.62 -4.50
CA PRO A 71 4.71 3.19 -5.37
C PRO A 71 5.28 2.73 -6.72
N GLY A 72 4.85 1.56 -7.18
CA GLY A 72 5.23 1.00 -8.48
C GLY A 72 4.30 1.41 -9.62
N SER A 73 3.27 2.21 -9.33
CA SER A 73 2.36 2.76 -10.32
C SER A 73 1.95 4.20 -9.96
N LYS A 74 1.52 4.99 -10.96
CA LYS A 74 0.96 6.34 -10.74
C LYS A 74 -0.43 6.31 -10.10
N LYS A 75 -1.14 5.18 -10.17
CA LYS A 75 -2.46 4.98 -9.59
C LYS A 75 -2.27 4.26 -8.27
N THR A 76 -2.12 5.01 -7.19
CA THR A 76 -1.93 4.46 -5.85
C THR A 76 -3.26 4.31 -5.13
N ILE A 77 -3.43 3.21 -4.41
CA ILE A 77 -4.59 2.97 -3.55
C ILE A 77 -4.13 3.13 -2.11
N GLY A 78 -4.75 4.03 -1.34
CA GLY A 78 -4.77 4.09 0.13
C GLY A 78 -3.43 4.15 0.88
N PHE A 79 -2.56 3.15 0.73
CA PHE A 79 -1.29 2.96 1.43
C PHE A 79 -0.28 4.09 1.20
N TRP A 80 -0.26 4.69 0.00
CA TRP A 80 0.66 5.78 -0.34
C TRP A 80 0.09 7.17 -0.10
N ASN A 81 -1.21 7.27 0.13
CA ASN A 81 -1.89 8.55 0.29
C ASN A 81 -1.95 8.89 1.78
N THR A 82 -1.12 9.85 2.21
CA THR A 82 -1.35 10.56 3.47
C THR A 82 -2.73 11.26 3.45
N PRO A 83 -3.35 11.50 4.62
CA PRO A 83 -4.80 11.73 4.77
C PRO A 83 -5.44 12.86 3.94
N ASP A 84 -4.66 13.79 3.39
CA ASP A 84 -5.20 14.88 2.55
C ASP A 84 -5.93 14.38 1.30
N SER A 85 -5.65 13.16 0.83
CA SER A 85 -6.30 12.59 -0.37
C SER A 85 -7.57 11.80 -0.08
N ILE A 86 -7.91 11.53 1.18
CA ILE A 86 -9.05 10.64 1.54
C ILE A 86 -10.36 11.44 1.67
N ASN A 87 -10.30 12.77 1.77
CA ASN A 87 -11.47 13.64 1.94
C ASN A 87 -12.03 14.29 0.66
N LEU A 88 -11.85 13.66 -0.50
CA LEU A 88 -12.48 14.11 -1.75
C LEU A 88 -13.31 12.99 -2.40
N ARG A 89 -14.35 12.55 -1.71
CA ARG A 89 -15.58 12.14 -2.41
C ARG A 89 -16.56 13.29 -2.27
N LYS A 90 -16.69 14.03 -3.38
CA LYS A 90 -17.63 15.13 -3.58
C LYS A 90 -19.07 14.62 -3.58
#